data_AF-A0A1Z8LZE6-F1
#
_entry.id   AF-A0A1Z8LZE6-F1
#
_cell.length_a   1.000
_cell.length_b   1.000
_cell.length_c   1.000
_cell.angle_alpha   90.00
_cell.angle_beta   90.00
_cell.angle_gamma   90.00
#
_symmetry.space_group_name_H-M   'P 1'
#
loop_
_entity.id
_entity.type
_entity.pdbx_description
1 polymer ?
#
loop_
_entity_poly.entity_id
_entity_poly.type
_entity_poly.pdbx_seq_one_letter_code
_entity_poly.pdbx_strand_id
1 'polypeptide(L)'
;MLHCVITTIQEPTGCVLKLASSASRFSMRLVIAGDVKGPSGYDLSSVSGFDDRSLEFLSIASQQESGFRLAESLPTGHYCRKNIGYLRAIENNASCIYETDDDNRPLPHWRPRKLVVAGPRLVRSRPANGIHWVNTYQHFTQANIWPRGLPLPLIHDPESDSSDASDAVLADDHDYVFCCPVQQSLVNGSPDVDAIWRLVFGDEFQFESNPSVLLRPGQWSPFNTQSTWWWPEAYPLLYVPVHCPFRMCDIWRSFVAQRCLWAMGYGVLFHAPEVVQERNDHRLMDDFEDEISGYLQNESIVKLLDGLELHVGNDAVTENLRRCYEALVKAEIFPGAELTHLDAWIDDITALQGTQSPVAKNRGQQSETQATTIRVDSPGTTAPAIGTENPVASPPVTPF
;
A
#
# COMPACT_ATOMS: atom_id res chain seq x y z
N MET A 1 15.13 -6.30 7.53
CA MET A 1 15.81 -5.76 6.33
C MET A 1 14.77 -5.38 5.29
N LEU A 2 14.99 -4.34 4.49
CA LEU A 2 14.03 -3.94 3.43
C LEU A 2 14.04 -4.97 2.31
N HIS A 3 12.87 -5.33 1.81
CA HIS A 3 12.70 -6.21 0.65
C HIS A 3 11.83 -5.52 -0.39
N CYS A 4 12.15 -5.75 -1.66
CA CYS A 4 11.33 -5.44 -2.80
C CYS A 4 10.85 -6.74 -3.43
N VAL A 5 9.56 -6.87 -3.70
CA VAL A 5 8.98 -8.07 -4.30
C VAL A 5 8.37 -7.74 -5.64
N ILE A 6 8.81 -8.46 -6.67
CA ILE A 6 8.34 -8.37 -8.06
C ILE A 6 7.93 -9.75 -8.53
N THR A 7 6.87 -9.84 -9.33
CA THR A 7 6.61 -11.01 -10.18
C THR A 7 6.90 -10.65 -11.63
N THR A 8 7.47 -11.54 -12.43
CA THR A 8 7.87 -11.20 -13.80
C THR A 8 7.88 -12.39 -14.75
N ILE A 9 7.64 -12.09 -16.04
CA ILE A 9 7.92 -12.96 -17.19
C ILE A 9 9.00 -12.37 -18.11
N GLN A 10 9.72 -11.36 -17.65
CA GLN A 10 10.68 -10.59 -18.42
C GLN A 10 12.09 -10.79 -17.87
N GLU A 11 13.08 -10.67 -18.75
CA GLU A 11 14.44 -10.37 -18.33
C GLU A 11 14.49 -9.00 -17.59
N PRO A 12 15.55 -8.69 -16.84
CA PRO A 12 15.68 -7.40 -16.17
C PRO A 12 15.41 -6.20 -17.09
N THR A 13 14.28 -5.55 -16.87
CA THR A 13 13.85 -4.38 -17.67
C THR A 13 14.69 -3.15 -17.30
N GLY A 14 14.64 -2.11 -18.13
CA GLY A 14 15.24 -0.80 -17.78
C GLY A 14 14.73 -0.25 -16.45
N CYS A 15 13.45 -0.49 -16.12
CA CYS A 15 12.85 -0.14 -14.85
C CYS A 15 13.49 -0.90 -13.68
N VAL A 16 13.65 -2.21 -13.80
CA VAL A 16 14.26 -3.04 -12.75
C VAL A 16 15.75 -2.73 -12.57
N LEU A 17 16.50 -2.46 -13.64
CA LEU A 17 17.90 -2.04 -13.52
C LEU A 17 18.04 -0.72 -12.73
N LYS A 18 17.13 0.23 -12.95
CA LYS A 18 17.07 1.49 -12.17
C LYS A 18 16.61 1.29 -10.74
N LEU A 19 15.69 0.35 -10.52
CA LEU A 19 15.27 -0.06 -9.19
C LEU A 19 16.41 -0.70 -8.41
N ALA A 20 17.16 -1.63 -9.01
CA ALA A 20 18.33 -2.24 -8.41
C ALA A 20 19.40 -1.19 -8.03
N SER A 21 19.64 -0.20 -8.91
CA SER A 21 20.55 0.92 -8.62
C SER A 21 20.07 1.79 -7.46
N SER A 22 18.75 1.97 -7.30
CA SER A 22 18.18 2.70 -6.17
C SER A 22 18.20 1.88 -4.88
N ALA A 23 17.89 0.58 -4.97
CA ALA A 23 17.87 -0.38 -3.89
C ALA A 23 19.24 -0.58 -3.24
N SER A 24 20.32 -0.60 -4.04
CA SER A 24 21.69 -0.79 -3.55
C SER A 24 22.12 0.31 -2.57
N ARG A 25 21.63 1.55 -2.77
CA ARG A 25 21.88 2.69 -1.88
C ARG A 25 21.30 2.53 -0.49
N PHE A 26 20.33 1.62 -0.33
CA PHE A 26 19.61 1.38 0.92
C PHE A 26 19.74 -0.06 1.44
N SER A 27 20.64 -0.85 0.83
CA SER A 27 20.83 -2.28 1.16
C SER A 27 19.51 -3.07 1.15
N MET A 28 18.63 -2.75 0.19
CA MET A 28 17.36 -3.43 0.01
C MET A 28 17.56 -4.70 -0.82
N ARG A 29 16.94 -5.81 -0.39
CA ARG A 29 16.94 -7.07 -1.14
C ARG A 29 15.83 -7.09 -2.18
N LEU A 30 16.09 -7.70 -3.33
CA LEU A 30 15.11 -7.93 -4.39
C LEU A 30 14.75 -9.42 -4.40
N VAL A 31 13.46 -9.71 -4.25
CA VAL A 31 12.88 -11.05 -4.41
C VAL A 31 12.05 -11.03 -5.69
N ILE A 32 12.48 -11.81 -6.67
CA ILE A 32 11.88 -11.83 -8.01
C ILE A 32 11.20 -13.19 -8.21
N ALA A 33 9.88 -13.22 -8.19
CA ALA A 33 9.10 -14.41 -8.52
C ALA A 33 8.96 -14.54 -10.04
N GLY A 34 9.68 -15.48 -10.64
CA GLY A 34 9.55 -15.78 -12.07
C GLY A 34 8.31 -16.62 -12.37
N ASP A 35 7.84 -16.57 -13.62
CA ASP A 35 6.77 -17.45 -14.11
C ASP A 35 7.18 -18.16 -15.42
N VAL A 36 6.36 -19.07 -15.93
CA VAL A 36 6.67 -20.03 -17.01
C VAL A 36 7.10 -19.41 -18.34
N LYS A 37 6.75 -18.14 -18.60
CA LYS A 37 7.21 -17.41 -19.80
C LYS A 37 8.48 -16.59 -19.56
N GLY A 38 8.92 -16.52 -18.30
CA GLY A 38 10.04 -15.71 -17.85
C GLY A 38 11.39 -16.40 -17.97
N PRO A 39 12.44 -15.68 -17.56
CA PRO A 39 13.80 -16.18 -17.65
C PRO A 39 14.05 -17.29 -16.62
N SER A 40 15.05 -18.14 -16.89
CA SER A 40 15.46 -19.21 -15.95
C SER A 40 16.39 -18.70 -14.85
N GLY A 41 16.87 -17.46 -14.97
CA GLY A 41 17.67 -16.75 -13.98
C GLY A 41 17.38 -15.25 -14.07
N TYR A 42 17.99 -14.47 -13.19
CA TYR A 42 17.82 -13.02 -13.18
C TYR A 42 19.18 -12.39 -12.88
N ASP A 43 19.68 -11.57 -13.79
CA ASP A 43 21.05 -11.03 -13.70
C ASP A 43 21.04 -9.51 -13.54
N LEU A 44 21.48 -9.04 -12.38
CA LEU A 44 21.65 -7.62 -12.06
C LEU A 44 23.13 -7.24 -11.88
N SER A 45 24.06 -8.10 -12.27
CA SER A 45 25.51 -7.88 -12.12
C SER A 45 26.04 -6.66 -12.90
N SER A 46 25.31 -6.24 -13.94
CA SER A 46 25.60 -5.03 -14.70
C SER A 46 25.30 -3.73 -13.93
N VAL A 47 24.54 -3.81 -12.83
CA VAL A 47 24.16 -2.65 -12.03
C VAL A 47 25.26 -2.30 -11.04
N SER A 48 25.97 -1.21 -11.31
CA SER A 48 27.06 -0.73 -10.46
C SER A 48 26.63 -0.55 -9.00
N GLY A 49 27.36 -1.20 -8.09
CA GLY A 49 27.14 -1.15 -6.65
C GLY A 49 26.03 -2.06 -6.13
N PHE A 50 25.36 -2.83 -7.00
CA PHE A 50 24.42 -3.86 -6.57
C PHE A 50 25.20 -5.11 -6.09
N ASP A 51 24.81 -5.66 -4.94
CA ASP A 51 25.40 -6.90 -4.40
C ASP A 51 24.51 -8.07 -4.84
N ASP A 52 25.04 -9.01 -5.61
CA ASP A 52 24.30 -10.18 -6.11
C ASP A 52 23.67 -11.01 -4.98
N ARG A 53 24.22 -10.96 -3.76
CA ARG A 53 23.63 -11.62 -2.57
C ARG A 53 22.36 -10.93 -2.08
N SER A 54 22.05 -9.75 -2.60
CA SER A 54 20.82 -9.01 -2.35
C SER A 54 19.74 -9.34 -3.38
N LEU A 55 20.01 -10.20 -4.37
CA LEU A 55 19.03 -10.71 -5.31
C LEU A 55 18.67 -12.16 -4.97
N GLU A 56 17.38 -12.44 -4.95
CA GLU A 56 16.84 -13.79 -4.88
C GLU A 56 15.83 -13.97 -6.02
N PHE A 57 16.18 -14.82 -6.97
CA PHE A 57 15.28 -15.20 -8.07
C PHE A 57 14.61 -16.53 -7.74
N LEU A 58 13.29 -16.54 -7.77
CA LEU A 58 12.45 -17.70 -7.51
C LEU A 58 11.91 -18.23 -8.84
N SER A 59 12.60 -19.20 -9.43
CA SER A 59 12.07 -19.98 -10.55
C SER A 59 10.84 -20.79 -10.13
N ILE A 60 9.99 -21.22 -11.07
CA ILE A 60 8.82 -22.07 -10.76
C ILE A 60 9.21 -23.31 -9.96
N ALA A 61 10.32 -23.98 -10.33
CA ALA A 61 10.82 -25.13 -9.58
C ALA A 61 11.16 -24.76 -8.13
N SER A 62 11.92 -23.68 -7.92
CA SER A 62 12.29 -23.24 -6.56
C SER A 62 11.09 -22.75 -5.74
N GLN A 63 10.06 -22.19 -6.39
CA GLN A 63 8.82 -21.82 -5.72
C GLN A 63 8.09 -23.08 -5.24
N GLN A 64 7.97 -24.11 -6.08
CA GLN A 64 7.35 -25.39 -5.73
C GLN A 64 8.14 -26.14 -4.65
N GLU A 65 9.47 -26.01 -4.64
CA GLU A 65 10.37 -26.61 -3.65
C GLU A 65 10.52 -25.77 -2.37
N SER A 66 9.84 -24.61 -2.27
CA SER A 66 9.97 -23.69 -1.14
C SER A 66 9.49 -24.26 0.20
N GLY A 67 8.63 -25.28 0.17
CA GLY A 67 7.98 -25.84 1.35
C GLY A 67 6.76 -25.05 1.83
N PHE A 68 6.40 -23.96 1.14
CA PHE A 68 5.15 -23.24 1.38
C PHE A 68 3.97 -24.04 0.85
N ARG A 69 2.94 -24.22 1.68
CA ARG A 69 1.69 -24.91 1.31
C ARG A 69 1.02 -24.25 0.12
N LEU A 70 1.05 -22.93 0.06
CA LEU A 70 0.46 -22.17 -1.03
C LEU A 70 1.13 -22.50 -2.38
N ALA A 71 2.44 -22.72 -2.39
CA ALA A 71 3.18 -22.95 -3.63
C ALA A 71 2.74 -24.22 -4.38
N GLU A 72 2.26 -25.23 -3.64
CA GLU A 72 1.80 -26.52 -4.18
C GLU A 72 0.55 -26.39 -5.05
N SER A 73 -0.30 -25.40 -4.79
CA SER A 73 -1.63 -25.27 -5.40
C SER A 73 -1.79 -24.09 -6.36
N LEU A 74 -0.94 -23.06 -6.26
CA LEU A 74 -1.04 -21.90 -7.14
C LEU A 74 -0.92 -22.31 -8.63
N PRO A 75 -1.67 -21.67 -9.55
CA PRO A 75 -1.48 -21.85 -10.98
C PRO A 75 -0.20 -21.17 -11.48
N THR A 76 0.37 -21.67 -12.58
CA THR A 76 1.40 -20.94 -13.35
C THR A 76 0.76 -20.03 -14.39
N GLY A 77 1.53 -19.10 -14.96
CA GLY A 77 1.03 -18.11 -15.90
C GLY A 77 0.03 -17.14 -15.25
N HIS A 78 0.19 -16.87 -13.96
CA HIS A 78 -0.78 -16.12 -13.17
C HIS A 78 -0.11 -15.20 -12.15
N TYR A 79 -0.64 -13.99 -12.02
CA TYR A 79 -0.08 -12.94 -11.17
C TYR A 79 -0.02 -13.31 -9.68
N CYS A 80 -0.88 -14.22 -9.23
CA CYS A 80 -0.89 -14.71 -7.85
C CYS A 80 0.44 -15.37 -7.41
N ARG A 81 1.34 -15.72 -8.34
CA ARG A 81 2.69 -16.20 -8.01
C ARG A 81 3.51 -15.19 -7.20
N LYS A 82 3.15 -13.90 -7.26
CA LYS A 82 3.70 -12.86 -6.38
C LYS A 82 3.55 -13.19 -4.89
N ASN A 83 2.54 -13.96 -4.49
CA ASN A 83 2.39 -14.45 -3.12
C ASN A 83 3.62 -15.20 -2.60
N ILE A 84 4.28 -15.99 -3.44
CA ILE A 84 5.47 -16.75 -3.04
C ILE A 84 6.65 -15.80 -2.79
N GLY A 85 6.76 -14.73 -3.58
CA GLY A 85 7.71 -13.65 -3.33
C GLY A 85 7.48 -12.98 -1.97
N TYR A 86 6.22 -12.77 -1.57
CA TYR A 86 5.90 -12.25 -0.24
C TYR A 86 6.30 -13.21 0.87
N LEU A 87 5.90 -14.48 0.77
CA LEU A 87 6.26 -15.49 1.78
C LEU A 87 7.78 -15.60 1.94
N ARG A 88 8.54 -15.60 0.84
CA ARG A 88 10.01 -15.61 0.90
C ARG A 88 10.60 -14.35 1.53
N ALA A 89 10.07 -13.16 1.23
CA ALA A 89 10.51 -11.93 1.89
C ALA A 89 10.22 -11.98 3.41
N ILE A 90 9.06 -12.50 3.81
CA ILE A 90 8.65 -12.63 5.22
C ILE A 90 9.52 -13.66 5.95
N GLU A 91 9.79 -14.80 5.32
CA GLU A 91 10.72 -15.83 5.81
C GLU A 91 12.12 -15.25 6.05
N ASN A 92 12.57 -14.36 5.17
CA ASN A 92 13.82 -13.62 5.30
C ASN A 92 13.74 -12.42 6.28
N ASN A 93 12.74 -12.38 7.16
CA ASN A 93 12.53 -11.34 8.18
C ASN A 93 12.51 -9.91 7.58
N ALA A 94 11.73 -9.74 6.51
CA ALA A 94 11.48 -8.42 5.94
C ALA A 94 10.93 -7.47 7.02
N SER A 95 11.63 -6.35 7.24
CA SER A 95 11.17 -5.29 8.15
C SER A 95 10.19 -4.35 7.47
N CYS A 96 10.15 -4.37 6.14
CA CYS A 96 9.17 -3.73 5.28
C CYS A 96 9.31 -4.34 3.87
N ILE A 97 8.19 -4.52 3.18
CA ILE A 97 8.11 -5.00 1.81
C ILE A 97 7.64 -3.85 0.92
N TYR A 98 8.45 -3.50 -0.09
CA TYR A 98 8.04 -2.69 -1.23
C TYR A 98 7.52 -3.62 -2.33
N GLU A 99 6.23 -3.54 -2.61
CA GLU A 99 5.55 -4.24 -3.69
C GLU A 99 5.54 -3.33 -4.93
N THR A 100 6.06 -3.85 -6.05
CA THR A 100 6.10 -3.14 -7.33
C THR A 100 6.07 -4.14 -8.48
N ASP A 101 5.81 -3.67 -9.70
CA ASP A 101 5.94 -4.49 -10.92
C ASP A 101 7.22 -4.13 -11.70
N ASP A 102 7.58 -4.97 -12.67
CA ASP A 102 8.83 -4.86 -13.44
C ASP A 102 8.85 -3.71 -14.45
N ASP A 103 7.76 -2.98 -14.60
CA ASP A 103 7.61 -1.82 -15.49
C ASP A 103 7.55 -0.48 -14.74
N ASN A 104 7.82 -0.47 -13.42
CA ASN A 104 7.81 0.74 -12.60
C ASN A 104 9.24 1.22 -12.30
N ARG A 105 9.63 2.35 -12.89
CA ARG A 105 10.96 2.96 -12.70
C ARG A 105 10.95 3.96 -11.56
N PRO A 106 11.83 3.84 -10.55
CA PRO A 106 11.98 4.85 -9.50
C PRO A 106 12.33 6.24 -10.01
N LEU A 107 11.69 7.25 -9.44
CA LEU A 107 12.05 8.66 -9.60
C LEU A 107 13.28 9.01 -8.73
N PRO A 108 14.00 10.10 -9.02
CA PRO A 108 15.22 10.46 -8.30
C PRO A 108 15.05 10.61 -6.77
N HIS A 109 13.85 10.97 -6.30
CA HIS A 109 13.52 11.13 -4.89
C HIS A 109 12.97 9.86 -4.21
N TRP A 110 12.86 8.75 -4.94
CA TRP A 110 12.44 7.47 -4.37
C TRP A 110 13.36 7.06 -3.22
N ARG A 111 12.77 6.66 -2.09
CA ARG A 111 13.49 6.28 -0.87
C ARG A 111 12.63 5.42 0.05
N PRO A 112 13.25 4.60 0.92
CA PRO A 112 12.54 3.86 1.94
C PRO A 112 11.68 4.73 2.84
N ARG A 113 10.51 4.21 3.18
CA ARG A 113 9.52 4.87 4.03
C ARG A 113 9.66 4.45 5.49
N LYS A 114 8.98 5.20 6.36
CA LYS A 114 8.84 4.87 7.78
C LYS A 114 7.39 4.45 8.06
N LEU A 115 7.23 3.48 8.95
CA LEU A 115 5.92 3.03 9.43
C LEU A 115 5.12 4.19 10.03
N VAL A 116 5.78 5.02 10.84
CA VAL A 116 5.19 6.16 11.52
C VAL A 116 5.39 7.42 10.68
N VAL A 117 4.30 8.08 10.32
CA VAL A 117 4.27 9.28 9.47
C VAL A 117 3.65 10.44 10.24
N ALA A 118 4.31 11.60 10.20
CA ALA A 118 3.85 12.82 10.86
C ALA A 118 3.07 13.71 9.87
N GLY A 119 1.98 14.30 10.36
CA GLY A 119 1.21 15.34 9.66
C GLY A 119 0.72 15.02 8.24
N PRO A 120 0.20 13.80 7.93
CA PRO A 120 -0.52 13.61 6.67
C PRO A 120 -1.80 14.45 6.65
N ARG A 121 -2.24 14.85 5.46
CA ARG A 121 -3.57 15.43 5.27
C ARG A 121 -4.64 14.39 5.61
N LEU A 122 -5.69 14.80 6.30
CA LEU A 122 -6.80 13.91 6.65
C LEU A 122 -8.00 14.20 5.75
N VAL A 123 -8.57 13.17 5.15
CA VAL A 123 -9.84 13.30 4.43
C VAL A 123 -10.95 13.52 5.44
N ARG A 124 -11.82 14.50 5.19
CA ARG A 124 -12.99 14.76 6.02
C ARG A 124 -13.89 13.53 6.08
N SER A 125 -14.39 13.24 7.28
CA SER A 125 -15.43 12.22 7.44
C SER A 125 -16.76 12.83 7.03
N ARG A 126 -17.60 12.08 6.31
CA ARG A 126 -18.96 12.53 5.99
C ARG A 126 -19.91 12.14 7.12
N PRO A 127 -20.95 12.96 7.40
CA PRO A 127 -22.04 12.56 8.28
C PRO A 127 -22.66 11.25 7.81
N ALA A 128 -22.95 10.37 8.76
CA ALA A 128 -23.36 8.99 8.53
C ALA A 128 -24.61 8.90 7.64
N ASN A 129 -24.41 8.54 6.36
CA ASN A 129 -25.38 7.92 5.46
C ASN A 129 -24.62 7.33 4.27
N GLY A 130 -24.50 6.00 4.19
CA GLY A 130 -23.93 5.30 3.03
C GLY A 130 -22.41 5.10 3.06
N ILE A 131 -21.91 4.46 2.00
CA ILE A 131 -20.49 4.11 1.80
C ILE A 131 -19.76 5.35 1.28
N HIS A 132 -18.66 5.73 1.94
CA HIS A 132 -17.86 6.87 1.51
C HIS A 132 -16.68 6.41 0.64
N TRP A 133 -16.82 6.58 -0.66
CA TRP A 133 -15.76 6.42 -1.64
C TRP A 133 -14.96 7.71 -1.79
N VAL A 134 -13.64 7.58 -1.87
CA VAL A 134 -12.70 8.70 -2.04
C VAL A 134 -11.90 8.47 -3.32
N ASN A 135 -11.95 9.42 -4.25
CA ASN A 135 -11.05 9.44 -5.39
C ASN A 135 -9.69 10.00 -4.96
N THR A 136 -8.79 9.11 -4.52
CA THR A 136 -7.49 9.52 -3.97
C THR A 136 -6.60 10.28 -4.96
N TYR A 137 -6.82 10.12 -6.28
CA TYR A 137 -6.06 10.85 -7.29
C TYR A 137 -6.34 12.35 -7.28
N GLN A 138 -7.57 12.78 -6.93
CA GLN A 138 -7.95 14.21 -6.85
C GLN A 138 -7.22 14.97 -5.75
N HIS A 139 -6.52 14.28 -4.84
CA HIS A 139 -5.65 14.93 -3.86
C HIS A 139 -4.28 15.33 -4.44
N PHE A 140 -3.95 14.90 -5.65
CA PHE A 140 -2.66 15.10 -6.32
C PHE A 140 -2.82 15.69 -7.73
N THR A 141 -4.03 16.09 -8.12
CA THR A 141 -4.30 16.79 -9.38
C THR A 141 -5.70 17.40 -9.37
N GLN A 142 -5.97 18.30 -10.32
CA GLN A 142 -7.29 18.82 -10.64
C GLN A 142 -7.86 18.23 -11.95
N ALA A 143 -7.12 17.33 -12.60
CA ALA A 143 -7.58 16.69 -13.82
C ALA A 143 -8.65 15.63 -13.51
N ASN A 144 -9.53 15.37 -14.48
CA ASN A 144 -10.52 14.29 -14.38
C ASN A 144 -9.83 12.92 -14.57
N ILE A 145 -9.45 12.31 -13.45
CA ILE A 145 -8.78 11.01 -13.40
C ILE A 145 -9.20 10.29 -12.12
N TRP A 146 -9.27 8.96 -12.19
CA TRP A 146 -9.66 8.12 -11.06
C TRP A 146 -8.86 6.81 -11.05
N PRO A 147 -8.61 6.23 -9.87
CA PRO A 147 -7.92 4.96 -9.77
C PRO A 147 -8.80 3.82 -10.30
N ARG A 148 -8.17 2.81 -10.92
CA ARG A 148 -8.85 1.58 -11.31
C ARG A 148 -9.56 0.99 -10.10
N GLY A 149 -10.84 0.67 -10.30
CA GLY A 149 -11.68 0.09 -9.26
C GLY A 149 -12.57 1.08 -8.50
N LEU A 150 -12.43 2.40 -8.74
CA LEU A 150 -13.44 3.36 -8.30
C LEU A 150 -14.76 3.08 -9.05
N PRO A 151 -15.92 2.99 -8.38
CA PRO A 151 -17.19 2.77 -9.06
C PRO A 151 -17.50 3.85 -10.11
N LEU A 152 -17.85 3.43 -11.32
CA LEU A 152 -18.16 4.34 -12.43
C LEU A 152 -19.26 5.38 -12.13
N PRO A 153 -20.33 5.07 -11.36
CA PRO A 153 -21.31 6.09 -10.98
C PRO A 153 -20.73 7.25 -10.14
N LEU A 154 -19.55 7.05 -9.54
CA LEU A 154 -18.92 7.99 -8.62
C LEU A 154 -17.80 8.81 -9.26
N ILE A 155 -17.34 8.50 -10.48
CA ILE A 155 -16.21 9.22 -11.12
C ILE A 155 -16.48 10.71 -11.41
N HIS A 156 -17.75 11.12 -11.32
CA HIS A 156 -18.18 12.52 -11.45
C HIS A 156 -18.91 13.01 -10.20
N ASP A 157 -18.92 12.21 -9.13
CA ASP A 157 -19.54 12.62 -7.89
C ASP A 157 -18.64 13.69 -7.25
N PRO A 158 -19.08 14.97 -7.22
CA PRO A 158 -18.29 16.04 -6.63
C PRO A 158 -18.04 15.82 -5.14
N GLU A 159 -18.80 14.94 -4.50
CA GLU A 159 -18.52 14.56 -3.13
C GLU A 159 -17.37 13.54 -3.03
N SER A 160 -17.25 12.62 -3.99
CA SER A 160 -16.10 11.68 -4.09
C SER A 160 -14.83 12.40 -4.55
N ASP A 161 -15.01 13.50 -5.26
CA ASP A 161 -14.00 14.49 -5.60
C ASP A 161 -13.76 15.37 -4.39
N SER A 162 -12.87 14.94 -3.51
CA SER A 162 -12.27 15.80 -2.46
C SER A 162 -11.33 16.86 -3.07
N SER A 163 -11.77 17.49 -4.17
CA SER A 163 -11.04 18.37 -5.08
C SER A 163 -10.61 19.68 -4.41
N ASP A 164 -11.29 20.07 -3.34
CA ASP A 164 -10.79 21.10 -2.46
C ASP A 164 -9.61 20.54 -1.65
N ALA A 165 -8.39 20.85 -2.08
CA ALA A 165 -7.19 20.70 -1.25
C ALA A 165 -7.35 21.38 0.13
N SER A 166 -8.29 22.33 0.25
CA SER A 166 -8.78 22.98 1.49
C SER A 166 -9.77 22.15 2.32
N ASP A 167 -10.33 21.08 1.77
CA ASP A 167 -11.28 20.18 2.45
C ASP A 167 -10.63 18.97 3.10
N ALA A 168 -9.38 18.67 2.76
CA ALA A 168 -8.54 18.00 3.73
C ALA A 168 -8.32 18.99 4.88
N VAL A 169 -8.67 18.60 6.10
CA VAL A 169 -8.18 19.35 7.25
C VAL A 169 -6.67 19.18 7.18
N LEU A 170 -5.95 20.25 6.82
CA LEU A 170 -4.59 20.45 7.31
C LEU A 170 -4.76 20.21 8.80
N ALA A 171 -4.26 19.10 9.32
CA ALA A 171 -4.11 19.02 10.75
C ALA A 171 -3.29 20.27 11.08
N ASP A 172 -3.91 21.25 11.73
CA ASP A 172 -3.26 22.47 12.23
C ASP A 172 -2.19 22.13 13.31
N ASP A 173 -1.79 20.86 13.40
CA ASP A 173 -0.81 20.29 14.28
C ASP A 173 0.11 19.40 13.45
N HIS A 174 1.31 19.90 13.21
CA HIS A 174 2.48 19.08 12.90
C HIS A 174 2.82 18.07 14.04
N ASP A 175 2.03 18.05 15.12
CA ASP A 175 2.23 17.31 16.37
C ASP A 175 1.61 15.90 16.37
N TYR A 176 0.89 15.48 15.31
CA TYR A 176 0.31 14.14 15.23
C TYR A 176 1.14 13.18 14.38
N VAL A 177 1.36 11.98 14.92
CA VAL A 177 1.95 10.86 14.19
C VAL A 177 0.95 9.72 14.04
N PHE A 178 1.00 9.06 12.89
CA PHE A 178 0.14 7.95 12.52
C PHE A 178 0.97 6.72 12.16
N CYS A 179 0.58 5.57 12.70
CA CYS A 179 1.10 4.28 12.27
C CYS A 179 0.38 3.84 10.99
N CYS A 180 1.09 3.76 9.87
CA CYS A 180 0.53 3.47 8.55
C CYS A 180 1.22 2.23 7.96
N PRO A 181 0.74 1.01 8.29
CA PRO A 181 1.37 -0.23 7.86
C PRO A 181 1.12 -0.58 6.39
N VAL A 182 0.26 0.18 5.71
CA VAL A 182 0.09 0.16 4.25
C VAL A 182 0.20 1.59 3.72
N GLN A 183 1.15 1.80 2.82
CA GLN A 183 1.39 3.11 2.21
C GLN A 183 1.57 2.98 0.71
N GLN A 184 0.62 3.50 -0.07
CA GLN A 184 0.69 3.47 -1.52
C GLN A 184 1.18 4.81 -2.08
N SER A 185 1.97 4.75 -3.15
CA SER A 185 2.30 5.90 -3.98
C SER A 185 1.46 5.91 -5.25
N LEU A 186 1.16 7.11 -5.73
CA LEU A 186 0.73 7.28 -7.10
C LEU A 186 1.88 6.96 -8.07
N VAL A 187 1.54 6.82 -9.34
CA VAL A 187 2.49 6.45 -10.40
C VAL A 187 2.34 7.39 -11.58
N ASN A 188 3.44 7.96 -12.05
CA ASN A 188 3.46 8.83 -13.23
C ASN A 188 3.65 8.03 -14.52
N GLY A 189 3.48 8.68 -15.68
CA GLY A 189 3.54 8.02 -16.98
C GLY A 189 2.23 7.29 -17.22
N SER A 190 2.16 6.01 -16.87
CA SER A 190 0.93 5.22 -16.98
C SER A 190 0.36 4.88 -15.59
N PRO A 191 -0.43 5.77 -14.95
CA PRO A 191 -1.04 5.46 -13.66
C PRO A 191 -1.97 4.27 -13.73
N ASP A 192 -2.29 3.67 -12.59
CA ASP A 192 -3.32 2.64 -12.51
C ASP A 192 -4.73 3.27 -12.60
N VAL A 193 -5.12 3.51 -13.85
CA VAL A 193 -6.46 3.92 -14.26
C VAL A 193 -7.13 2.75 -14.99
N ASP A 194 -8.45 2.74 -14.99
CA ASP A 194 -9.21 1.71 -15.70
C ASP A 194 -9.16 1.86 -17.24
N ALA A 195 -9.56 0.81 -17.93
CA ALA A 195 -9.57 0.73 -19.38
C ALA A 195 -10.50 1.77 -20.02
N ILE A 196 -11.61 2.14 -19.36
CA ILE A 196 -12.52 3.19 -19.87
C ILE A 196 -11.79 4.53 -19.92
N TRP A 197 -11.12 4.93 -18.84
CA TRP A 197 -10.33 6.16 -18.82
C TRP A 197 -9.28 6.14 -19.93
N ARG A 198 -8.57 5.02 -20.10
CA ARG A 198 -7.53 4.87 -21.15
C ARG A 198 -8.10 4.96 -22.56
N LEU A 199 -9.25 4.33 -22.82
CA LEU A 199 -9.90 4.36 -24.13
C LEU A 199 -10.42 5.77 -24.48
N VAL A 200 -10.80 6.55 -23.47
CA VAL A 200 -11.40 7.88 -23.66
C VAL A 200 -10.34 8.99 -23.70
N PHE A 201 -9.35 8.95 -22.81
CA PHE A 201 -8.36 10.02 -22.65
C PHE A 201 -6.98 9.65 -23.21
N GLY A 202 -6.57 8.37 -23.19
CA GLY A 202 -5.40 7.87 -23.90
C GLY A 202 -4.02 8.34 -23.42
N ASP A 203 -3.95 9.27 -22.47
CA ASP A 203 -2.74 10.05 -22.22
C ASP A 203 -1.85 9.50 -21.09
N GLU A 204 -0.55 9.77 -21.22
CA GLU A 204 0.35 9.74 -20.07
C GLU A 204 -0.06 10.81 -19.05
N PHE A 205 0.09 10.49 -17.76
CA PHE A 205 -0.30 11.39 -16.69
C PHE A 205 0.85 11.70 -15.75
N GLN A 206 0.90 12.94 -15.26
CA GLN A 206 1.86 13.40 -14.27
C GLN A 206 1.09 14.06 -13.12
N PHE A 207 1.13 13.48 -11.93
CA PHE A 207 0.53 14.08 -10.75
C PHE A 207 1.44 15.13 -10.11
N GLU A 208 0.83 15.99 -9.33
CA GLU A 208 1.48 16.98 -8.49
C GLU A 208 2.14 16.32 -7.26
N SER A 209 3.21 16.96 -6.77
CA SER A 209 3.92 16.52 -5.55
C SER A 209 3.26 17.04 -4.27
N ASN A 210 1.95 16.87 -4.15
CA ASN A 210 1.18 17.34 -3.00
C ASN A 210 1.45 16.49 -1.73
N PRO A 211 1.24 17.03 -0.51
CA PRO A 211 1.42 16.27 0.71
C PRO A 211 0.54 15.01 0.76
N SER A 212 1.07 13.96 1.39
CA SER A 212 0.39 12.66 1.55
C SER A 212 -0.96 12.80 2.24
N VAL A 213 -1.89 11.90 1.91
CA VAL A 213 -3.26 11.88 2.42
C VAL A 213 -3.58 10.54 3.06
N LEU A 214 -4.11 10.56 4.29
CA LEU A 214 -4.49 9.38 5.06
C LEU A 214 -6.00 9.13 4.94
N LEU A 215 -6.38 7.96 4.44
CA LEU A 215 -7.73 7.44 4.53
C LEU A 215 -7.90 6.66 5.82
N ARG A 216 -8.89 7.07 6.62
CA ARG A 216 -9.24 6.50 7.92
C ARG A 216 -10.38 5.47 7.79
N PRO A 217 -10.67 4.70 8.85
CA PRO A 217 -11.82 3.80 8.86
C PRO A 217 -13.11 4.43 8.31
N GLY A 218 -13.78 3.71 7.41
CA GLY A 218 -14.98 4.16 6.71
C GLY A 218 -14.72 4.95 5.41
N GLN A 219 -13.46 5.17 5.00
CA GLN A 219 -13.11 5.85 3.75
C GLN A 219 -12.49 4.85 2.77
N TRP A 220 -13.22 4.52 1.71
CA TRP A 220 -12.83 3.51 0.73
C TRP A 220 -12.12 4.14 -0.47
N SER A 221 -10.96 3.62 -0.84
CA SER A 221 -10.34 3.87 -2.15
C SER A 221 -9.64 2.60 -2.62
N PRO A 222 -9.73 2.21 -3.89
CA PRO A 222 -8.87 1.16 -4.40
C PRO A 222 -7.39 1.56 -4.24
N PHE A 223 -6.56 0.54 -4.09
CA PHE A 223 -5.10 0.64 -4.08
C PHE A 223 -4.55 -0.64 -4.76
N ASN A 224 -3.33 -0.63 -5.28
CA ASN A 224 -2.78 -1.66 -6.17
C ASN A 224 -1.35 -2.07 -5.81
N THR A 225 -0.70 -2.78 -6.72
CA THR A 225 0.65 -3.35 -6.58
C THR A 225 1.78 -2.57 -7.25
N GLN A 226 1.51 -1.42 -7.88
CA GLN A 226 2.52 -0.70 -8.66
C GLN A 226 3.59 -0.05 -7.78
N SER A 227 3.22 0.46 -6.60
CA SER A 227 4.15 1.14 -5.69
C SER A 227 3.57 1.18 -4.26
N THR A 228 3.60 0.04 -3.56
CA THR A 228 2.96 -0.09 -2.25
C THR A 228 3.92 -0.64 -1.20
N TRP A 229 4.01 0.04 -0.06
CA TRP A 229 4.85 -0.32 1.06
C TRP A 229 4.02 -0.97 2.15
N TRP A 230 4.49 -2.13 2.63
CA TRP A 230 3.84 -2.96 3.63
C TRP A 230 4.76 -3.19 4.82
N TRP A 231 4.21 -3.08 6.03
CA TRP A 231 4.92 -3.40 7.27
C TRP A 231 4.39 -4.68 7.91
N PRO A 232 5.16 -5.31 8.82
CA PRO A 232 4.83 -6.63 9.37
C PRO A 232 3.41 -6.77 9.92
N GLU A 233 2.85 -5.71 10.50
CA GLU A 233 1.48 -5.67 11.01
C GLU A 233 0.45 -6.01 9.92
N ALA A 234 0.70 -5.61 8.67
CA ALA A 234 -0.21 -5.81 7.55
C ALA A 234 0.20 -6.96 6.61
N TYR A 235 1.29 -7.70 6.89
CA TYR A 235 1.73 -8.81 6.03
C TYR A 235 0.66 -9.88 5.76
N PRO A 236 -0.19 -10.28 6.72
CA PRO A 236 -1.27 -11.23 6.42
C PRO A 236 -2.20 -10.76 5.29
N LEU A 237 -2.29 -9.45 5.05
CA LEU A 237 -3.16 -8.83 4.04
C LEU A 237 -2.52 -8.69 2.65
N LEU A 238 -1.27 -9.16 2.47
CA LEU A 238 -0.57 -9.18 1.17
C LEU A 238 -1.18 -10.15 0.15
N TYR A 239 -1.97 -11.12 0.61
CA TYR A 239 -2.55 -12.20 -0.21
C TYR A 239 -3.22 -11.68 -1.49
N VAL A 240 -2.63 -12.04 -2.63
CA VAL A 240 -3.20 -11.81 -3.95
C VAL A 240 -4.12 -12.98 -4.29
N PRO A 241 -5.43 -12.73 -4.49
CA PRO A 241 -6.39 -13.79 -4.77
C PRO A 241 -6.13 -14.51 -6.09
N VAL A 242 -6.57 -15.76 -6.17
CA VAL A 242 -6.26 -16.69 -7.28
C VAL A 242 -7.39 -16.77 -8.30
N HIS A 243 -8.64 -16.80 -7.85
CA HIS A 243 -9.80 -17.04 -8.69
C HIS A 243 -10.59 -15.77 -9.01
N CYS A 244 -9.88 -14.74 -9.47
CA CYS A 244 -10.47 -13.51 -9.99
C CYS A 244 -9.71 -13.02 -11.24
N PRO A 245 -10.30 -12.12 -12.04
CA PRO A 245 -9.61 -11.54 -13.19
C PRO A 245 -8.29 -10.88 -12.79
N PHE A 246 -7.29 -10.98 -13.66
CA PHE A 246 -5.96 -10.41 -13.44
C PHE A 246 -6.06 -8.91 -13.10
N ARG A 247 -6.89 -8.18 -13.85
CA ARG A 247 -7.14 -6.74 -13.65
C ARG A 247 -8.00 -6.43 -12.41
N MET A 248 -8.35 -7.38 -11.56
CA MET A 248 -9.12 -7.13 -10.33
C MET A 248 -8.49 -7.73 -9.07
N CYS A 249 -7.50 -8.63 -9.19
CA CYS A 249 -6.96 -9.34 -8.04
C CYS A 249 -6.39 -8.40 -6.95
N ASP A 250 -5.63 -7.39 -7.36
CA ASP A 250 -5.05 -6.40 -6.47
C ASP A 250 -6.07 -5.41 -5.91
N ILE A 251 -7.04 -5.00 -6.73
CA ILE A 251 -8.14 -4.10 -6.34
C ILE A 251 -9.03 -4.76 -5.30
N TRP A 252 -9.49 -5.99 -5.53
CA TRP A 252 -10.35 -6.69 -4.58
C TRP A 252 -9.61 -7.05 -3.29
N ARG A 253 -8.32 -7.43 -3.39
CA ARG A 253 -7.44 -7.53 -2.23
C ARG A 253 -7.40 -6.20 -1.45
N SER A 254 -7.31 -5.07 -2.15
CA SER A 254 -7.22 -3.75 -1.50
C SER A 254 -8.45 -3.44 -0.64
N PHE A 255 -9.64 -3.88 -1.05
CA PHE A 255 -10.87 -3.71 -0.27
C PHE A 255 -10.86 -4.58 0.98
N VAL A 256 -10.49 -5.86 0.84
CA VAL A 256 -10.35 -6.76 1.99
C VAL A 256 -9.30 -6.25 2.98
N ALA A 257 -8.15 -5.80 2.47
CA ALA A 257 -7.07 -5.24 3.28
C ALA A 257 -7.53 -3.99 4.04
N GLN A 258 -8.18 -3.03 3.38
CA GLN A 258 -8.75 -1.84 4.04
C GLN A 258 -9.69 -2.22 5.18
N ARG A 259 -10.63 -3.14 4.92
CA ARG A 259 -11.59 -3.56 5.93
C ARG A 259 -10.92 -4.18 7.17
N CYS A 260 -9.89 -4.99 6.96
CA CYS A 260 -9.12 -5.61 8.04
C CYS A 260 -8.26 -4.58 8.79
N LEU A 261 -7.60 -3.66 8.08
CA LEU A 261 -6.84 -2.56 8.68
C LEU A 261 -7.69 -1.72 9.62
N TRP A 262 -8.96 -1.47 9.27
CA TRP A 262 -9.86 -0.72 10.15
C TRP A 262 -10.15 -1.44 11.46
N ALA A 263 -10.32 -2.77 11.41
CA ALA A 263 -10.47 -3.58 12.62
C ALA A 263 -9.19 -3.57 13.47
N MET A 264 -8.04 -3.39 12.85
CA MET A 264 -6.74 -3.22 13.52
C MET A 264 -6.50 -1.78 14.02
N GLY A 265 -7.36 -0.83 13.67
CA GLY A 265 -7.21 0.59 14.00
C GLY A 265 -6.30 1.38 13.06
N TYR A 266 -5.97 0.85 11.88
CA TYR A 266 -5.13 1.52 10.89
C TYR A 266 -5.94 2.10 9.72
N GLY A 267 -5.32 3.01 8.98
CA GLY A 267 -5.78 3.53 7.70
C GLY A 267 -4.81 3.18 6.57
N VAL A 268 -5.09 3.70 5.37
CA VAL A 268 -4.18 3.59 4.21
C VAL A 268 -3.67 4.98 3.87
N LEU A 269 -2.34 5.13 3.77
CA LEU A 269 -1.71 6.40 3.43
C LEU A 269 -1.33 6.43 1.95
N PHE A 270 -1.79 7.46 1.24
CA PHE A 270 -1.46 7.71 -0.15
C PHE A 270 -0.45 8.83 -0.26
N HIS A 271 0.57 8.63 -1.10
CA HIS A 271 1.65 9.58 -1.34
C HIS A 271 1.65 10.03 -2.80
N ALA A 272 2.21 11.22 -3.02
CA ALA A 272 2.56 11.68 -4.35
C ALA A 272 3.47 10.67 -5.08
N PRO A 273 3.57 10.77 -6.43
CA PRO A 273 4.31 9.79 -7.19
C PRO A 273 5.79 9.66 -6.83
N GLU A 274 6.27 8.42 -6.77
CA GLU A 274 7.69 8.09 -6.58
C GLU A 274 8.26 7.16 -7.66
N VAL A 275 7.42 6.72 -8.60
CA VAL A 275 7.81 5.93 -9.77
C VAL A 275 7.11 6.45 -11.02
N VAL A 276 7.69 6.11 -12.19
CA VAL A 276 7.08 6.30 -13.51
C VAL A 276 6.90 4.91 -14.12
N GLN A 277 5.68 4.57 -14.53
CA GLN A 277 5.41 3.32 -15.23
C GLN A 277 5.77 3.46 -16.71
N GLU A 278 6.63 2.58 -17.20
CA GLU A 278 6.93 2.37 -18.63
C GLU A 278 6.09 1.17 -19.11
N ARG A 279 4.78 1.41 -19.28
CA ARG A 279 3.76 0.37 -19.48
C ARG A 279 4.12 -0.56 -20.64
N ASN A 280 4.00 -1.86 -20.39
CA ASN A 280 4.08 -2.89 -21.42
C ASN A 280 2.97 -2.71 -22.47
N ASP A 281 3.19 -3.16 -23.71
CA ASP A 281 2.18 -3.13 -24.76
C ASP A 281 0.97 -4.00 -24.37
N HIS A 282 -0.19 -3.38 -24.19
CA HIS A 282 -1.46 -4.05 -23.88
C HIS A 282 -2.51 -3.74 -24.94
N ARG A 283 -3.43 -4.69 -25.16
CA ARG A 283 -4.63 -4.44 -25.95
C ARG A 283 -5.71 -3.91 -25.01
N LEU A 284 -6.01 -2.61 -25.10
CA LEU A 284 -6.94 -1.93 -24.19
C LEU A 284 -8.34 -2.58 -24.13
N MET A 285 -8.78 -3.24 -25.20
CA MET A 285 -10.05 -3.97 -25.20
C MET A 285 -10.00 -5.26 -24.38
N ASP A 286 -8.84 -5.93 -24.32
CA ASP A 286 -8.65 -7.10 -23.47
C ASP A 286 -8.62 -6.66 -21.99
N ASP A 287 -7.93 -5.54 -21.69
CA ASP A 287 -7.96 -4.92 -20.35
C ASP A 287 -9.41 -4.54 -19.95
N PHE A 288 -10.19 -3.96 -20.88
CA PHE A 288 -11.60 -3.62 -20.63
C PHE A 288 -12.43 -4.85 -20.30
N GLU A 289 -12.29 -5.95 -21.03
CA GLU A 289 -13.01 -7.20 -20.78
C GLU A 289 -12.70 -7.77 -19.39
N ASP A 290 -11.43 -7.80 -19.01
CA ASP A 290 -10.98 -8.27 -17.69
C ASP A 290 -11.51 -7.37 -16.54
N GLU A 291 -11.77 -6.09 -16.82
CA GLU A 291 -12.24 -5.11 -15.83
C GLU A 291 -13.77 -5.05 -15.67
N ILE A 292 -14.55 -5.70 -16.56
CA ILE A 292 -16.04 -5.71 -16.51
C ILE A 292 -16.56 -6.13 -15.15
N SER A 293 -15.97 -7.18 -14.56
CA SER A 293 -16.36 -7.67 -13.23
C SER A 293 -16.22 -6.58 -12.16
N GLY A 294 -15.14 -5.80 -12.21
CA GLY A 294 -14.91 -4.69 -11.29
C GLY A 294 -15.94 -3.58 -11.43
N TYR A 295 -16.24 -3.17 -12.67
CA TYR A 295 -17.25 -2.14 -12.94
C TYR A 295 -18.63 -2.52 -12.39
N LEU A 296 -18.96 -3.82 -12.39
CA LEU A 296 -20.27 -4.31 -11.95
C LEU A 296 -20.33 -4.67 -10.45
N GLN A 297 -19.21 -5.03 -9.83
CA GLN A 297 -19.20 -5.67 -8.50
C GLN A 297 -18.50 -4.87 -7.39
N ASN A 298 -17.69 -3.86 -7.70
CA ASN A 298 -16.91 -3.18 -6.66
C ASN A 298 -17.77 -2.53 -5.55
N GLU A 299 -18.91 -1.93 -5.91
CA GLU A 299 -19.86 -1.38 -4.93
C GLU A 299 -20.48 -2.47 -4.05
N SER A 300 -20.86 -3.62 -4.63
CA SER A 300 -21.48 -4.70 -3.86
C SER A 300 -20.47 -5.40 -2.95
N ILE A 301 -19.22 -5.56 -3.41
CA ILE A 301 -18.09 -6.07 -2.61
C ILE A 301 -17.86 -5.17 -1.41
N VAL A 302 -17.70 -3.87 -1.63
CA VAL A 302 -17.45 -2.93 -0.53
C VAL A 302 -18.64 -2.86 0.42
N LYS A 303 -19.87 -2.84 -0.09
CA LYS A 303 -21.07 -2.88 0.76
C LYS A 303 -21.13 -4.14 1.63
N LEU A 304 -20.76 -5.29 1.08
CA LEU A 304 -20.70 -6.54 1.81
C LEU A 304 -19.65 -6.47 2.92
N LEU A 305 -18.43 -6.04 2.59
CA LEU A 305 -17.32 -5.95 3.53
C LEU A 305 -17.57 -4.93 4.65
N ASP A 306 -18.15 -3.78 4.32
CA ASP A 306 -18.51 -2.72 5.27
C ASP A 306 -19.49 -3.24 6.34
N GLY A 307 -20.45 -4.08 5.92
CA GLY A 307 -21.44 -4.69 6.81
C GLY A 307 -20.95 -5.87 7.64
N LEU A 308 -19.69 -6.33 7.48
CA LEU A 308 -19.16 -7.44 8.28
C LEU A 308 -18.77 -6.98 9.68
N GLU A 309 -19.03 -7.83 10.67
CA GLU A 309 -18.47 -7.69 12.01
C GLU A 309 -17.10 -8.39 12.08
N LEU A 310 -16.04 -7.59 12.22
CA LEU A 310 -14.66 -8.06 12.36
C LEU A 310 -14.16 -7.85 13.79
N HIS A 311 -13.27 -8.73 14.24
CA HIS A 311 -12.66 -8.66 15.56
C HIS A 311 -11.61 -7.56 15.61
N VAL A 312 -11.60 -6.79 16.70
CA VAL A 312 -10.67 -5.66 16.87
C VAL A 312 -9.28 -6.15 17.25
N GLY A 313 -8.25 -5.53 16.67
CA GLY A 313 -6.84 -5.72 17.03
C GLY A 313 -6.03 -6.58 16.04
N ASN A 314 -4.70 -6.47 16.16
CA ASN A 314 -3.76 -7.10 15.23
C ASN A 314 -3.78 -8.62 15.28
N ASP A 315 -3.98 -9.21 16.47
CA ASP A 315 -3.97 -10.67 16.67
C ASP A 315 -5.09 -11.39 15.91
N ALA A 316 -6.14 -10.67 15.49
CA ALA A 316 -7.28 -11.24 14.77
C ALA A 316 -7.20 -11.09 13.24
N VAL A 317 -6.09 -10.55 12.69
CA VAL A 317 -6.00 -10.17 11.27
C VAL A 317 -6.20 -11.36 10.30
N THR A 318 -5.67 -12.55 10.60
CA THR A 318 -5.81 -13.74 9.74
C THR A 318 -7.24 -14.30 9.79
N GLU A 319 -7.85 -14.33 10.97
CA GLU A 319 -9.26 -14.71 11.15
C GLU A 319 -10.18 -13.72 10.40
N ASN A 320 -9.92 -12.42 10.52
CA ASN A 320 -10.67 -11.38 9.83
C ASN A 320 -10.51 -11.45 8.30
N LEU A 321 -9.30 -11.72 7.83
CA LEU A 321 -9.02 -11.96 6.41
C LEU A 321 -9.88 -13.12 5.90
N ARG A 322 -9.86 -14.26 6.62
CA ARG A 322 -10.66 -15.43 6.29
C ARG A 322 -12.15 -15.12 6.24
N ARG A 323 -12.69 -14.42 7.25
CA ARG A 323 -14.10 -13.98 7.29
C ARG A 323 -14.51 -13.14 6.09
N CYS A 324 -13.64 -12.21 5.66
CA CYS A 324 -13.89 -11.39 4.48
C CYS A 324 -14.05 -12.26 3.24
N TYR A 325 -13.12 -13.19 2.99
CA TYR A 325 -13.18 -14.09 1.84
C TYR A 325 -14.33 -15.10 1.92
N GLU A 326 -14.68 -15.61 3.10
CA GLU A 326 -15.87 -16.45 3.29
C GLU A 326 -17.15 -15.72 2.89
N ALA A 327 -17.27 -14.45 3.27
CA ALA A 327 -18.41 -13.62 2.87
C ALA A 327 -18.44 -13.42 1.35
N LEU A 328 -17.30 -13.14 0.73
CA LEU A 328 -17.18 -12.94 -0.72
C LEU A 328 -17.48 -14.23 -1.51
N VAL A 329 -17.05 -15.39 -1.01
CA VAL A 329 -17.39 -16.71 -1.58
C VAL A 329 -18.88 -17.00 -1.43
N LYS A 330 -19.46 -16.72 -0.26
CA LYS A 330 -20.91 -16.89 -0.04
C LYS A 330 -21.74 -15.98 -0.96
N ALA A 331 -21.21 -14.82 -1.32
CA ALA A 331 -21.81 -13.89 -2.26
C ALA A 331 -21.50 -14.21 -3.74
N GLU A 332 -20.85 -15.35 -4.02
CA GLU A 332 -20.47 -15.81 -5.36
C GLU A 332 -19.52 -14.85 -6.11
N ILE A 333 -18.81 -13.97 -5.40
CA ILE A 333 -17.75 -13.13 -5.96
C ILE A 333 -16.51 -13.98 -6.27
N PHE A 334 -16.20 -14.94 -5.40
CA PHE A 334 -15.17 -15.95 -5.59
C PHE A 334 -15.77 -17.36 -5.56
N PRO A 335 -15.22 -18.32 -6.29
CA PRO A 335 -15.57 -19.73 -6.11
C PRO A 335 -15.02 -20.24 -4.76
N GLY A 336 -15.63 -21.31 -4.24
CA GLY A 336 -15.18 -21.93 -2.98
C GLY A 336 -13.72 -22.41 -2.97
N ALA A 337 -13.14 -22.68 -4.15
CA ALA A 337 -11.73 -23.03 -4.30
C ALA A 337 -10.76 -21.91 -3.86
N GLU A 338 -11.23 -20.66 -3.78
CA GLU A 338 -10.42 -19.54 -3.26
C GLU A 338 -10.04 -19.75 -1.79
N LEU A 339 -10.95 -20.29 -0.98
CA LEU A 339 -10.67 -20.54 0.43
C LEU A 339 -9.54 -21.56 0.63
N THR A 340 -9.38 -22.52 -0.28
CA THR A 340 -8.25 -23.46 -0.22
C THR A 340 -6.91 -22.75 -0.33
N HIS A 341 -6.78 -21.81 -1.26
CA HIS A 341 -5.56 -21.03 -1.44
C HIS A 341 -5.35 -20.04 -0.29
N LEU A 342 -6.43 -19.43 0.19
CA LEU A 342 -6.37 -18.53 1.33
C LEU A 342 -5.94 -19.24 2.62
N ASP A 343 -6.49 -20.43 2.88
CA ASP A 343 -6.16 -21.23 4.05
C ASP A 343 -4.68 -21.65 3.99
N ALA A 344 -4.16 -22.02 2.81
CA ALA A 344 -2.74 -22.28 2.63
C ALA A 344 -1.86 -21.05 2.89
N TRP A 345 -2.27 -19.86 2.42
CA TRP A 345 -1.60 -18.59 2.74
C TRP A 345 -1.59 -18.30 4.26
N ILE A 346 -2.73 -18.47 4.93
CA ILE A 346 -2.86 -18.24 6.37
C ILE A 346 -1.97 -19.22 7.16
N ASP A 347 -1.93 -20.50 6.77
CA ASP A 347 -1.06 -21.50 7.38
C ASP A 347 0.41 -21.11 7.25
N ASP A 348 0.86 -20.73 6.04
CA ASP A 348 2.25 -20.34 5.77
C ASP A 348 2.64 -19.08 6.58
N ILE A 349 1.81 -18.03 6.56
CA ILE A 349 2.05 -16.80 7.34
C ILE A 349 2.09 -17.09 8.84
N THR A 350 1.18 -17.91 9.35
CA THR A 350 1.12 -18.25 10.78
C THR A 350 2.36 -19.03 11.20
N ALA A 351 2.83 -19.96 10.37
CA ALA A 351 4.07 -20.70 10.62
C ALA A 351 5.30 -19.77 10.66
N LEU A 352 5.39 -18.83 9.72
CA LEU A 352 6.47 -17.85 9.68
C LEU A 352 6.44 -16.88 10.88
N GLN A 353 5.27 -16.47 11.34
CA GLN A 353 5.14 -15.64 12.54
C GLN A 353 5.43 -16.41 13.84
N GLY A 354 5.05 -17.69 13.92
CA GLY A 354 5.29 -18.54 15.10
C GLY A 354 6.77 -18.91 15.29
N THR A 355 7.53 -19.04 14.20
CA THR A 355 8.99 -19.27 14.24
C THR A 355 9.78 -18.02 14.63
N GLN A 356 9.20 -16.84 14.45
CA GLN A 356 9.70 -15.56 14.94
C GLN A 356 9.26 -15.35 16.41
N SER A 357 9.75 -16.18 17.34
CA SER A 357 9.40 -16.04 18.78
C SER A 357 9.81 -14.68 19.38
N PRO A 358 9.07 -14.20 20.41
CA PRO A 358 8.97 -12.78 20.75
C PRO A 358 10.18 -12.29 21.54
N VAL A 359 10.96 -11.37 20.96
CA VAL A 359 11.84 -10.51 21.75
C VAL A 359 10.96 -9.53 22.52
N ALA A 360 10.76 -9.83 23.81
CA ALA A 360 10.21 -8.99 24.88
C ALA A 360 8.71 -8.58 24.80
N LYS A 361 7.82 -9.51 25.16
CA LYS A 361 6.54 -9.15 25.83
C LYS A 361 6.85 -8.63 27.25
N ASN A 362 7.22 -7.37 27.37
CA ASN A 362 7.24 -6.66 28.64
C ASN A 362 6.93 -5.17 28.42
N ARG A 363 5.68 -4.85 28.07
CA ARG A 363 5.05 -3.56 28.37
C ARG A 363 3.60 -3.82 28.76
N GLY A 364 3.22 -3.19 29.88
CA GLY A 364 2.09 -3.56 30.72
C GLY A 364 0.74 -3.60 30.03
N GLN A 365 -0.12 -4.45 30.58
CA GLN A 365 -1.56 -4.33 30.46
C GLN A 365 -1.99 -2.94 30.92
N GLN A 366 -2.40 -2.10 29.98
CA GLN A 366 -3.47 -1.13 30.21
C GLN A 366 -4.49 -1.33 29.10
N SER A 367 -5.70 -1.69 29.51
CA SER A 367 -6.89 -1.64 28.71
C SER A 367 -7.12 -0.19 28.29
N GLU A 368 -7.13 0.10 26.99
CA GLU A 368 -7.84 1.27 26.48
C GLU A 368 -8.00 1.16 24.95
N THR A 369 -9.25 1.07 24.53
CA THR A 369 -9.69 1.31 23.17
C THR A 369 -9.57 2.81 22.91
N GLN A 370 -8.36 3.30 22.58
CA GLN A 370 -8.16 4.68 22.14
C GLN A 370 -7.17 4.74 20.97
N ALA A 371 -7.47 5.70 20.08
CA ALA A 371 -6.95 5.89 18.74
C ALA A 371 -5.42 5.78 18.58
N THR A 372 -5.03 5.27 17.41
CA THR A 372 -3.70 5.17 16.77
C THR A 372 -2.99 6.51 16.52
N THR A 373 -3.44 7.57 17.18
CA THR A 373 -2.93 8.94 17.06
C THR A 373 -2.17 9.27 18.34
N ILE A 374 -0.84 9.37 18.22
CA ILE A 374 0.01 9.76 19.36
C ILE A 374 0.35 11.25 19.17
N ARG A 375 0.09 12.06 20.20
CA ARG A 375 0.50 13.46 20.26
C ARG A 375 2.00 13.50 20.60
N VAL A 376 2.77 14.26 19.83
CA VAL A 376 4.18 14.52 20.12
C VAL A 376 4.25 15.74 21.04
N ASP A 377 4.61 15.54 22.31
CA ASP A 377 4.92 16.66 23.20
C ASP A 377 6.26 17.29 22.78
N SER A 378 6.21 18.55 22.36
CA SER A 378 7.42 19.35 22.09
C SER A 378 8.26 19.51 23.38
N PRO A 379 9.60 19.39 23.33
CA PRO A 379 10.42 19.65 24.51
C PRO A 379 10.34 21.14 24.89
N GLY A 380 9.81 21.40 26.09
CA GLY A 380 9.64 22.73 26.65
C GLY A 380 10.95 23.51 26.64
N THR A 381 10.92 24.70 26.02
CA THR A 381 12.03 25.64 26.00
C THR A 381 12.14 26.28 27.39
N THR A 382 13.00 25.75 28.26
CA THR A 382 13.43 26.47 29.47
C THR A 382 14.63 27.36 29.14
N ALA A 383 14.36 28.63 28.80
CA ALA A 383 15.38 29.67 28.85
C ALA A 383 15.51 30.17 30.31
N PRO A 384 16.73 30.35 30.85
CA PRO A 384 16.90 30.88 32.19
C PRO A 384 16.68 32.40 32.22
N ALA A 385 15.93 32.85 33.21
CA ALA A 385 15.71 34.26 33.52
C ALA A 385 17.02 34.94 33.95
N ILE A 386 17.37 36.04 33.30
CA ILE A 386 18.43 36.95 33.74
C ILE A 386 17.75 38.12 34.48
N GLY A 387 18.18 38.29 35.73
CA GLY A 387 17.63 39.24 36.70
C GLY A 387 17.86 40.70 36.36
N THR A 388 16.93 41.50 36.83
CA THR A 388 16.91 42.96 36.84
C THR A 388 17.84 43.53 37.91
N GLU A 389 18.72 44.46 37.53
CA GLU A 389 19.22 45.52 38.43
C GLU A 389 19.25 46.86 37.68
N ASN A 390 18.59 47.86 38.29
CA ASN A 390 18.66 49.28 37.90
C ASN A 390 20.02 49.88 38.32
N PRO A 391 20.46 50.99 37.70
CA PRO A 391 20.33 52.25 38.43
C PRO A 391 20.05 53.53 37.61
N VAL A 392 19.22 54.39 38.24
CA VAL A 392 19.35 55.85 38.43
C VAL A 392 19.13 56.82 37.24
N ALA A 393 18.20 57.74 37.48
CA ALA A 393 17.75 58.87 36.66
C ALA A 393 18.77 60.02 36.56
N SER A 394 18.88 60.76 35.43
CA SER A 394 18.23 62.07 35.14
C SER A 394 19.13 62.87 34.16
N PRO A 395 18.72 63.99 33.50
CA PRO A 395 17.44 64.40 32.89
C PRO A 395 17.66 64.96 31.42
N PRO A 396 16.75 65.73 30.77
CA PRO A 396 16.58 65.75 29.32
C PRO A 396 17.30 66.90 28.59
N VAL A 397 17.58 66.72 27.29
CA VAL A 397 17.77 67.83 26.34
C VAL A 397 17.12 67.47 25.00
N THR A 398 16.22 68.33 24.54
CA THR A 398 15.49 68.32 23.26
C THR A 398 16.34 68.91 22.11
N PRO A 399 15.78 69.19 20.92
CA PRO A 399 15.93 68.40 19.69
C PRO A 399 16.81 69.09 18.62
N PHE A 400 17.24 68.33 17.61
CA PHE A 400 17.38 68.83 16.23
C PHE A 400 17.04 67.70 15.26
#